data_AF-A0A5A7R377-F1
#
_entry.id   AF-A0A5A7R377-F1
#
_cell.length_a   1.000
_cell.length_b   1.000
_cell.length_c   1.000
_cell.angle_alpha   90.00
_cell.angle_beta   90.00
_cell.angle_gamma   90.00
#
_symmetry.space_group_name_H-M   'P 1'
#
loop_
_entity.id
_entity.type
_entity.pdbx_description
1 polymer ?
#
loop_
_entity_poly.entity_id
_entity_poly.type
_entity_poly.pdbx_seq_one_letter_code
_entity_poly.pdbx_strand_id
1 'polypeptide(L)'
;MKASAHILALYFRSLVLVLLLGHVFSVKKSYVVYLGGHSHGKEATQADYDRVTQSHYDFLGSFLGSKDKAKAAIFYSYTRHINGFAATLEENEALQISYHPNVISIFLNRGRKLQTTRSWSFLGLENDDGEIPAYSLWNKSRLGEDVIIANGFVFL
;
A
#
# COMPACT_ATOMS: atom_id res chain seq x y z
N MET A 1 -47.63 -31.64 16.72
CA MET A 1 -46.57 -31.89 15.70
C MET A 1 -46.37 -30.73 14.72
N LYS A 2 -47.41 -30.08 14.16
CA LYS A 2 -47.26 -28.96 13.20
C LYS A 2 -46.54 -27.73 13.74
N ALA A 3 -46.80 -27.32 14.99
CA ALA A 3 -46.19 -26.12 15.59
C ALA A 3 -44.65 -26.20 15.69
N SER A 4 -44.09 -27.39 15.93
CA SER A 4 -42.64 -27.60 16.04
C SER A 4 -41.94 -27.42 14.68
N ALA A 5 -42.55 -27.86 13.58
CA ALA A 5 -42.00 -27.68 12.23
C ALA A 5 -41.95 -26.21 11.80
N HIS A 6 -42.94 -25.40 12.19
CA HIS A 6 -42.94 -23.96 11.92
C HIS A 6 -41.84 -23.23 12.68
N ILE A 7 -41.58 -23.62 13.93
CA ILE A 7 -40.50 -23.05 14.74
C ILE A 7 -39.14 -23.36 14.11
N LEU A 8 -38.89 -24.61 13.71
CA LEU A 8 -37.66 -24.98 13.00
C LEU A 8 -37.48 -24.21 11.68
N ALA A 9 -38.56 -24.04 10.91
CA ALA A 9 -38.52 -23.29 9.66
C ALA A 9 -38.18 -21.80 9.86
N LEU A 10 -38.63 -21.20 10.97
CA LEU A 10 -38.26 -19.82 11.32
C LEU A 10 -36.78 -19.69 11.69
N TYR A 11 -36.23 -20.63 12.47
CA TYR A 11 -34.79 -20.67 12.77
C TYR A 11 -33.96 -20.84 11.50
N PHE A 12 -34.37 -21.72 10.59
CA PHE A 12 -33.68 -21.92 9.33
C PHE A 12 -33.71 -20.66 8.45
N ARG A 13 -34.85 -19.98 8.34
CA ARG A 13 -34.96 -18.71 7.61
C ARG A 13 -34.12 -17.60 8.25
N SER A 14 -34.11 -17.50 9.58
CA SER A 14 -33.29 -16.55 10.31
C SER A 14 -31.79 -16.82 10.09
N LEU A 15 -31.36 -18.08 10.15
CA LEU A 15 -29.99 -18.49 9.88
C LEU A 15 -29.57 -18.14 8.44
N VAL A 16 -30.41 -18.44 7.45
CA VAL A 16 -30.17 -18.07 6.04
C VAL A 16 -30.06 -16.55 5.89
N LEU A 17 -30.92 -15.78 6.57
CA LEU A 17 -30.86 -14.31 6.55
C LEU A 17 -29.55 -13.78 7.14
N VAL A 18 -29.08 -14.34 8.26
CA VAL A 18 -27.80 -13.99 8.91
C VAL A 18 -26.61 -14.32 8.00
N LEU A 19 -26.63 -15.48 7.34
CA LEU A 19 -25.59 -15.88 6.39
C LEU A 19 -25.55 -14.96 5.16
N LEU A 20 -26.71 -14.53 4.66
CA LEU A 20 -26.81 -13.57 3.55
C LEU A 20 -26.34 -12.17 3.95
N LEU A 21 -26.68 -11.69 5.15
CA LEU A 21 -26.21 -10.40 5.67
C LEU A 21 -24.68 -10.35 5.81
N GLY A 22 -24.03 -11.44 6.20
CA GLY A 22 -22.57 -11.51 6.31
C GLY A 22 -21.83 -11.26 5.00
N HIS A 23 -22.43 -11.60 3.85
CA HIS A 23 -21.86 -11.32 2.52
C HIS A 23 -21.97 -9.84 2.12
N VAL A 24 -22.93 -9.10 2.69
CA VAL A 24 -23.21 -7.71 2.30
C VAL A 24 -22.24 -6.73 2.98
N PHE A 25 -21.67 -7.10 4.13
CA PHE A 25 -20.79 -6.23 4.92
C PHE A 25 -19.33 -6.68 4.84
N SER A 26 -18.77 -6.77 3.63
CA SER A 26 -17.33 -6.90 3.46
C SER A 26 -16.69 -5.51 3.54
N VAL A 27 -16.03 -5.21 4.67
CA VAL A 27 -15.38 -3.92 4.87
C VAL A 27 -14.13 -3.84 4.00
N LYS A 28 -14.18 -2.98 2.98
CA LYS A 28 -13.01 -2.71 2.14
C LYS A 28 -11.94 -1.98 2.92
N LYS A 29 -10.70 -2.43 2.79
CA LYS A 29 -9.50 -1.83 3.39
C LYS A 29 -8.50 -1.50 2.30
N SER A 30 -7.57 -0.61 2.60
CA SER A 30 -6.48 -0.26 1.67
C SER A 30 -5.35 -1.27 1.82
N TYR A 31 -4.89 -1.84 0.70
CA TYR A 31 -3.79 -2.81 0.64
C TYR A 31 -2.73 -2.33 -0.36
N VAL A 32 -1.49 -2.70 -0.10
CA VAL A 32 -0.38 -2.60 -1.05
C VAL A 32 -0.05 -4.01 -1.53
N VAL A 33 -0.08 -4.20 -2.85
CA VAL A 33 0.32 -5.42 -3.53
C VAL A 33 1.70 -5.19 -4.12
N TYR A 34 2.68 -5.99 -3.69
CA TYR A 34 4.06 -5.94 -4.16
C TYR A 34 4.33 -7.11 -5.11
N LEU A 35 4.73 -6.76 -6.33
CA LEU A 35 4.99 -7.68 -7.45
C LEU A 35 6.49 -7.81 -7.77
N GLY A 36 7.36 -7.13 -7.02
CA GLY A 36 8.82 -7.22 -7.18
C GLY A 36 9.46 -6.03 -7.87
N GLY A 37 10.53 -6.30 -8.61
CA GLY A 37 11.22 -5.30 -9.43
C GLY A 37 10.64 -5.22 -10.84
N HIS A 38 10.82 -4.08 -11.49
CA HIS A 38 10.53 -3.94 -12.91
C HIS A 38 11.65 -4.49 -13.76
N SER A 39 11.32 -5.03 -14.93
CA SER A 39 12.31 -5.45 -15.94
C SER A 39 12.81 -4.30 -16.80
N HIS A 40 12.20 -3.11 -16.73
CA HIS A 40 12.63 -1.94 -17.49
C HIS A 40 13.90 -1.33 -16.87
N GLY A 41 14.87 -1.00 -17.73
CA GLY A 41 16.17 -0.49 -17.32
C GLY A 41 16.15 0.94 -16.76
N LYS A 42 17.34 1.49 -16.51
CA LYS A 42 17.51 2.87 -15.99
C LYS A 42 16.94 3.96 -16.89
N GLU A 43 16.72 3.66 -18.16
CA GLU A 43 16.21 4.59 -19.19
C GLU A 43 14.74 4.28 -19.56
N ALA A 44 13.91 3.98 -18.57
CA ALA A 44 12.48 3.74 -18.80
C ALA A 44 11.77 5.03 -19.24
N THR A 45 11.02 4.95 -20.34
CA THR A 45 10.24 6.04 -20.92
C THR A 45 8.87 6.17 -20.23
N GLN A 46 8.15 7.26 -20.50
CA GLN A 46 6.78 7.41 -20.00
C GLN A 46 5.85 6.29 -20.51
N ALA A 47 6.03 5.87 -21.76
CA ALA A 47 5.25 4.77 -22.33
C ALA A 47 5.49 3.44 -21.60
N ASP A 48 6.71 3.21 -21.08
CA ASP A 48 7.01 2.02 -20.28
C ASP A 48 6.25 2.04 -18.94
N TYR A 49 6.21 3.19 -18.27
CA TYR A 49 5.44 3.36 -17.03
C TYR A 49 3.93 3.23 -17.26
N ASP A 50 3.43 3.72 -18.38
CA ASP A 50 2.03 3.57 -18.76
C ASP A 50 1.69 2.10 -19.02
N ARG A 51 2.60 1.35 -19.67
CA ARG A 51 2.45 -0.10 -19.90
C ARG A 51 2.41 -0.87 -18.59
N VAL A 52 3.27 -0.53 -17.64
CA VAL A 52 3.25 -1.10 -16.29
C VAL A 52 1.91 -0.81 -15.61
N THR A 53 1.42 0.42 -15.69
CA THR A 53 0.13 0.80 -15.12
C THR A 53 -1.03 -0.01 -15.74
N GLN A 54 -1.01 -0.21 -17.07
CA GLN A 54 -1.96 -1.10 -17.73
C GLN A 54 -1.88 -2.53 -17.21
N SER A 55 -0.66 -3.06 -17.01
CA SER A 55 -0.47 -4.40 -16.45
C SER A 55 -1.03 -4.55 -15.03
N HIS A 56 -0.97 -3.50 -14.20
CA HIS A 56 -1.60 -3.53 -12.88
C HIS A 56 -3.12 -3.61 -12.98
N TYR A 57 -3.73 -2.85 -13.89
CA TYR A 57 -5.18 -2.91 -14.12
C TYR A 57 -5.62 -4.25 -14.68
N ASP A 58 -4.84 -4.83 -15.58
CA ASP A 58 -5.12 -6.17 -16.13
C ASP A 58 -4.97 -7.24 -15.04
N PHE A 59 -3.92 -7.16 -14.22
CA PHE A 59 -3.69 -8.07 -13.10
C PHE A 59 -4.82 -8.00 -12.08
N LEU A 60 -5.15 -6.83 -11.53
CA LEU A 60 -6.24 -6.76 -10.55
C LEU A 60 -7.61 -7.04 -11.21
N GLY A 61 -7.76 -6.68 -12.48
CA GLY A 61 -8.97 -6.95 -13.26
C GLY A 61 -9.29 -8.44 -13.37
N SER A 62 -8.28 -9.32 -13.41
CA SER A 62 -8.50 -10.77 -13.44
C SER A 62 -9.08 -11.32 -12.14
N PHE A 63 -8.89 -10.64 -11.00
CA PHE A 63 -9.50 -11.02 -9.72
C PHE A 63 -10.87 -10.39 -9.50
N LEU A 64 -11.04 -9.12 -9.89
CA LEU A 64 -12.31 -8.39 -9.70
C LEU A 64 -13.34 -8.65 -10.81
N GLY A 65 -12.93 -9.35 -11.87
CA GLY A 65 -13.74 -9.67 -13.04
C GLY A 65 -13.96 -8.51 -14.02
N SER A 66 -13.30 -7.36 -13.81
CA SER A 66 -13.35 -6.23 -14.73
C SER A 66 -12.18 -5.28 -14.54
N LYS A 67 -11.62 -4.81 -15.66
CA LYS A 67 -10.58 -3.78 -15.67
C LYS A 67 -11.08 -2.43 -15.14
N ASP A 68 -12.35 -2.10 -15.32
CA ASP A 68 -12.92 -0.85 -14.81
C ASP A 68 -13.06 -0.86 -13.29
N LYS A 69 -13.42 -2.02 -12.72
CA LYS A 69 -13.38 -2.21 -11.25
C LYS A 69 -11.95 -2.08 -10.72
N ALA A 70 -10.97 -2.62 -11.44
CA ALA A 70 -9.56 -2.47 -11.06
C ALA A 70 -9.10 -1.01 -11.09
N LYS A 71 -9.47 -0.25 -12.12
CA LYS A 71 -9.19 1.20 -12.20
C LYS A 71 -9.82 1.99 -11.06
N ALA A 72 -11.03 1.63 -10.64
CA ALA A 72 -11.72 2.27 -9.53
C ALA A 72 -11.11 1.88 -8.16
N ALA A 73 -10.61 0.65 -8.04
CA ALA A 73 -10.01 0.14 -6.80
C ALA A 73 -8.57 0.62 -6.60
N ILE A 74 -7.76 0.69 -7.67
CA ILE A 74 -6.37 1.13 -7.63
C ILE A 74 -6.31 2.65 -7.55
N PHE A 75 -5.87 3.16 -6.41
CA PHE A 75 -5.66 4.60 -6.21
C PHE A 75 -4.19 5.00 -6.39
N TYR A 76 -3.26 4.03 -6.46
CA TYR A 76 -1.85 4.31 -6.75
C TYR A 76 -1.17 3.13 -7.45
N SER A 77 -0.37 3.41 -8.49
CA SER A 77 0.47 2.41 -9.18
C SER A 77 1.94 2.75 -9.00
N TYR A 78 2.70 1.80 -8.44
CA TYR A 78 4.15 1.90 -8.31
C TYR A 78 4.82 1.40 -9.60
N THR A 79 5.29 2.33 -10.43
CA THR A 79 5.79 2.01 -11.78
C THR A 79 7.29 2.22 -11.96
N ARG A 80 7.98 2.82 -10.98
CA ARG A 80 9.38 3.24 -11.15
C ARG A 80 10.36 2.22 -10.57
N HIS A 81 10.63 2.29 -9.27
CA HIS A 81 11.67 1.47 -8.64
C HIS A 81 11.13 0.16 -8.06
N ILE A 82 9.84 0.12 -7.81
CA ILE A 82 9.13 -1.06 -7.29
C ILE A 82 7.92 -1.31 -8.19
N ASN A 83 7.62 -2.59 -8.39
CA ASN A 83 6.46 -3.08 -9.13
C ASN A 83 5.35 -3.45 -8.15
N GLY A 84 4.17 -2.89 -8.36
CA GLY A 84 3.04 -3.08 -7.47
C GLY A 84 2.05 -1.93 -7.52
N PHE A 85 0.99 -2.05 -6.73
CA PHE A 85 -0.06 -1.03 -6.66
C PHE A 85 -0.71 -1.01 -5.29
N ALA A 86 -1.33 0.12 -4.97
CA ALA A 86 -2.16 0.26 -3.79
C ALA A 86 -3.64 0.32 -4.22
N ALA A 87 -4.46 -0.53 -3.62
CA ALA A 87 -5.86 -0.69 -3.97
C ALA A 87 -6.76 -0.85 -2.75
N THR A 88 -8.01 -0.44 -2.89
CA THR A 88 -9.06 -0.67 -1.91
C THR A 88 -9.74 -1.99 -2.21
N LEU A 89 -9.48 -3.00 -1.36
CA LEU A 89 -9.89 -4.39 -1.56
C LEU A 89 -10.63 -4.92 -0.34
N GLU A 90 -11.46 -5.92 -0.57
CA GLU A 90 -11.99 -6.77 0.48
C GLU A 90 -10.94 -7.77 0.97
N GLU A 91 -11.11 -8.29 2.17
CA GLU A 91 -10.13 -9.18 2.81
C GLU A 91 -9.99 -10.52 2.07
N ASN A 92 -11.09 -11.06 1.54
CA ASN A 92 -11.11 -12.23 0.67
C ASN A 92 -10.43 -11.97 -0.68
N GLU A 93 -10.63 -10.80 -1.30
CA GLU A 93 -9.96 -10.42 -2.56
C GLU A 93 -8.43 -10.34 -2.33
N ALA A 94 -8.01 -9.66 -1.26
CA ALA A 94 -6.61 -9.55 -0.87
C ALA A 94 -5.98 -10.93 -0.60
N LEU A 95 -6.70 -11.82 0.07
CA LEU A 95 -6.26 -13.19 0.35
C LEU A 95 -6.18 -14.05 -0.93
N GLN A 96 -7.08 -13.87 -1.89
CA GLN A 96 -6.97 -14.57 -3.17
C GLN A 96 -5.75 -14.10 -3.98
N ILE A 97 -5.49 -12.79 -3.97
CA ILE A 97 -4.33 -12.21 -4.66
C ILE A 97 -3.03 -12.70 -4.03
N SER A 98 -2.97 -12.89 -2.70
CA SER A 98 -1.76 -13.33 -2.01
C SER A 98 -1.26 -14.72 -2.42
N TYR A 99 -2.15 -15.58 -2.92
CA TYR A 99 -1.78 -16.91 -3.41
C TYR A 99 -1.22 -16.92 -4.84
N HIS A 100 -1.27 -15.79 -5.54
CA HIS A 100 -0.79 -15.72 -6.91
C HIS A 100 0.75 -15.74 -6.95
N PRO A 101 1.40 -16.58 -7.78
CA PRO A 101 2.86 -16.76 -7.77
C PRO A 101 3.66 -15.49 -8.08
N ASN A 102 3.08 -14.56 -8.84
CA ASN A 102 3.72 -13.27 -9.14
C ASN A 102 3.58 -12.23 -8.02
N VAL A 103 2.84 -12.52 -6.95
CA VAL A 103 2.70 -11.63 -5.80
C VAL A 103 3.72 -12.03 -4.76
N ILE A 104 4.65 -11.12 -4.45
CA ILE A 104 5.69 -11.34 -3.45
C ILE A 104 5.14 -11.08 -2.06
N SER A 105 4.39 -9.99 -1.89
CA SER A 105 3.74 -9.68 -0.62
C SER A 105 2.51 -8.81 -0.82
N ILE A 106 1.55 -8.99 0.08
CA ILE A 106 0.41 -8.09 0.24
C ILE A 106 0.31 -7.69 1.70
N PHE A 107 0.12 -6.41 1.95
CA PHE A 107 0.00 -5.90 3.31
C PHE A 107 -0.97 -4.74 3.39
N LEU A 108 -1.56 -4.56 4.57
CA LEU A 108 -2.47 -3.46 4.81
C LEU A 108 -1.71 -2.13 4.68
N ASN A 109 -2.24 -1.22 3.87
CA ASN A 109 -1.72 0.13 3.76
C ASN A 109 -2.04 0.88 5.06
N ARG A 110 -1.06 0.94 5.96
CA ARG A 110 -1.13 1.72 7.20
C ARG A 110 -0.21 2.92 7.05
N GLY A 111 -0.72 4.11 7.34
CA GLY A 111 0.14 5.28 7.51
C GLY A 111 1.15 4.99 8.62
N ARG A 112 2.43 4.83 8.25
CA ARG A 112 3.50 4.72 9.24
C ARG A 112 3.90 6.14 9.64
N LYS A 113 3.97 6.39 10.95
CA LYS A 113 4.57 7.63 11.45
C LYS A 113 6.02 7.64 10.99
N LEU A 114 6.40 8.61 10.17
CA LEU A 114 7.78 8.76 9.73
C LEU A 114 8.64 8.91 10.98
N GLN A 115 9.42 7.88 11.29
CA GLN A 115 10.59 8.05 12.14
C GLN A 115 11.67 8.63 11.24
N THR A 116 11.57 9.94 10.98
CA THR A 116 12.75 10.64 10.49
C THR A 116 13.76 10.54 11.61
N THR A 117 14.87 9.84 11.38
CA THR A 117 16.07 10.08 12.18
C THR A 117 16.32 11.58 12.03
N ARG A 118 16.28 12.33 13.14
CA ARG A 118 16.66 13.74 13.18
C ARG A 118 18.12 13.82 12.75
N SER A 119 18.37 13.77 11.45
CA SER A 119 19.68 13.41 10.89
C SER A 119 20.73 14.43 11.32
N TRP A 120 20.31 15.67 11.55
CA TRP A 120 21.14 16.74 12.11
C TRP A 120 21.48 16.53 13.60
N SER A 121 20.54 16.08 14.44
CA SER A 121 20.83 15.71 15.83
C SER A 121 21.68 14.45 15.92
N PHE A 122 21.43 13.45 15.06
CA PHE A 122 22.27 12.25 14.97
C PHE A 122 23.72 12.55 14.57
N LEU A 123 23.94 13.53 13.67
CA LEU A 123 25.27 13.97 13.26
C LEU A 123 25.90 14.98 14.24
N GLY A 124 25.24 15.29 15.36
CA GLY A 124 25.71 16.28 16.34
C GLY A 124 25.80 17.70 15.79
N LEU A 125 25.06 17.98 14.71
CA LEU A 125 25.02 19.27 14.03
C LEU A 125 24.04 20.24 14.70
N GLU A 126 23.00 19.69 15.32
CA GLU A 126 21.96 20.41 16.07
C GLU A 126 21.65 19.64 17.37
N ASN A 127 21.19 20.35 18.38
CA ASN A 127 20.67 19.76 19.61
C ASN A 127 19.24 19.19 19.40
N ASP A 128 18.70 18.49 20.40
CA ASP A 128 17.37 17.89 20.34
C ASP A 128 16.20 18.90 20.37
N ASP A 129 16.50 20.15 20.69
CA ASP A 129 15.62 21.32 20.56
C ASP A 129 15.77 22.06 19.21
N GLY A 130 16.74 21.67 18.37
CA GLY A 130 17.01 22.30 17.07
C GLY A 130 17.98 23.48 17.15
N GLU A 131 18.58 23.76 18.32
CA GLU A 131 19.62 24.77 18.44
C GLU A 131 20.92 24.29 17.78
N ILE A 132 21.64 25.20 17.11
CA ILE A 132 22.97 24.91 16.52
C ILE A 132 24.02 25.35 17.55
N PRO A 133 24.76 24.43 18.20
CA PRO A 133 25.80 24.80 19.14
C PRO A 133 26.93 25.59 18.45
N ALA A 134 27.57 26.51 19.17
CA ALA A 134 28.68 27.30 18.62
C ALA A 134 29.85 26.44 18.08
N TYR A 135 30.04 25.23 18.61
CA TYR A 135 31.06 24.27 18.18
C TYR A 135 30.63 23.40 16.98
N SER A 136 29.35 23.48 16.57
CA SER A 136 28.78 22.67 15.50
C SER A 136 29.52 22.87 14.19
N LEU A 137 29.64 21.79 13.42
CA LEU A 137 30.25 21.85 12.09
C LEU A 137 29.46 22.77 11.16
N TRP A 138 28.17 22.99 11.39
CA TRP A 138 27.37 23.99 10.67
C TRP A 138 27.99 25.39 10.76
N ASN A 139 28.41 25.81 11.94
CA ASN A 139 29.01 27.13 12.12
C ASN A 139 30.43 27.19 11.54
N LYS A 140 31.18 26.09 11.65
CA LYS A 140 32.53 25.96 11.07
C LYS A 140 32.52 25.94 9.54
N SER A 141 31.46 25.44 8.91
CA SER A 141 31.30 25.31 7.46
C SER A 141 30.50 26.44 6.81
N ARG A 142 30.22 27.54 7.54
CA ARG A 142 29.35 28.63 7.05
C ARG A 142 27.99 28.11 6.55
N LEU A 143 27.39 27.20 7.31
CA LEU A 143 26.11 26.54 7.01
C LEU A 143 26.09 25.77 5.67
N GLY A 144 27.25 25.39 5.14
CA GLY A 144 27.34 24.73 3.84
C GLY A 144 27.14 25.69 2.66
N GLU A 145 27.55 26.95 2.80
CA GLU A 145 27.67 27.89 1.67
C GLU A 145 28.43 27.20 0.52
N ASP A 146 27.78 27.11 -0.64
CA ASP A 146 28.23 26.44 -1.87
C ASP A 146 28.31 24.90 -1.85
N VAL A 147 27.70 24.22 -0.86
CA VAL A 147 27.65 22.74 -0.79
C VAL A 147 26.21 22.23 -0.70
N ILE A 148 25.81 21.36 -1.65
CA ILE A 148 24.52 20.65 -1.61
C ILE A 148 24.73 19.23 -1.10
N ILE A 149 24.12 18.89 0.04
CA ILE A 149 24.06 17.52 0.57
C ILE A 149 22.65 16.97 0.36
N ALA A 150 22.51 15.96 -0.50
CA ALA A 150 21.25 15.26 -0.70
C ALA A 150 21.13 14.10 0.28
N ASN A 151 20.05 14.06 1.08
CA ASN A 151 19.69 12.91 1.92
C ASN A 151 18.65 12.06 1.17
N GLY A 152 18.99 10.81 0.86
CA GLY A 152 18.09 9.86 0.20
C GLY A 152 17.37 8.98 1.21
N PHE A 153 16.06 9.15 1.35
CA PHE A 153 15.22 8.24 2.15
C PHE A 153 14.89 6.97 1.34
N VAL A 154 15.20 5.80 1.89
CA VAL A 154 14.78 4.50 1.39
C VAL A 154 13.54 4.06 2.16
N PHE A 155 12.43 3.80 1.45
CA PHE A 155 11.22 3.19 2.03
C PHE A 155 11.29 1.67 1.89
N LEU A 156 11.11 0.95 3.01
CA LEU A 156 10.69 -0.47 3.07
C LEU A 156 9.50 -0.60 4.03
#